data_AF-A0AAW9L1G1-F1
#
_entry.id   AF-A0AAW9L1G1-F1
#
_cell.length_a   1.000
_cell.length_b   1.000
_cell.length_c   1.000
_cell.angle_alpha   90.00
_cell.angle_beta   90.00
_cell.angle_gamma   90.00
#
_symmetry.space_group_name_H-M   'P 1'
#
loop_
_entity.id
_entity.type
_entity.pdbx_description
1 polymer ?
#
loop_
_entity_poly.entity_id
_entity_poly.type
_entity_poly.pdbx_seq_one_letter_code
_entity_poly.pdbx_strand_id
1 'polypeptide(L)'
;MQPLVADLDGDGEPEIVTTMADSENGARIAVYSPAGERIATGPVYGPGWRHQLAVAPFGPDGATELAAVLRPHVTHTVEYYRLEDGELSVRATVIGVSSHTYGSRNLDEAVAAVLDNHAHWHRRGRRD
;
A
#
# COMPACT_ATOMS: atom_id res chain seq x y z
N MET A 1 1.22 6.94 -14.21
CA MET A 1 1.33 6.69 -12.77
C MET A 1 1.27 8.00 -12.03
N GLN A 2 0.47 8.05 -10.97
CA GLN A 2 0.40 9.20 -10.08
C GLN A 2 0.82 8.75 -8.68
N PRO A 3 1.44 9.63 -7.88
CA PRO A 3 1.68 9.33 -6.48
C PRO A 3 0.35 9.14 -5.74
N LEU A 4 0.39 8.38 -4.64
CA LEU A 4 -0.71 8.34 -3.68
C LEU A 4 -0.44 9.37 -2.59
N VAL A 5 -1.49 10.04 -2.13
CA VAL A 5 -1.46 10.93 -0.97
C VAL A 5 -2.40 10.34 0.07
N ALA A 6 -1.86 9.87 1.18
CA ALA A 6 -2.61 9.20 2.24
C ALA A 6 -1.82 9.22 3.55
N ASP A 7 -2.53 9.30 4.67
CA ASP A 7 -2.01 9.08 6.02
C ASP A 7 -1.61 7.61 6.16
N LEU A 8 -0.32 7.31 6.00
CA LEU A 8 0.21 5.95 5.91
C LEU A 8 0.69 5.44 7.27
N ASP A 9 1.20 6.32 8.14
CA ASP A 9 1.61 5.96 9.50
C ASP A 9 0.51 6.13 10.56
N GLY A 10 -0.61 6.77 10.20
CA GLY A 10 -1.78 6.91 11.05
C GLY A 10 -1.71 8.09 12.04
N ASP A 11 -0.82 9.05 11.82
CA ASP A 11 -0.64 10.21 12.70
C ASP A 11 -1.67 11.35 12.45
N GLY A 12 -2.44 11.24 11.35
CA GLY A 12 -3.46 12.19 10.95
C GLY A 12 -3.02 13.21 9.89
N GLU A 13 -1.73 13.24 9.54
CA GLU A 13 -1.19 14.00 8.41
C GLU A 13 -0.94 13.06 7.20
N PRO A 14 -1.04 13.54 5.96
CA PRO A 14 -0.86 12.68 4.80
C PRO A 14 0.60 12.57 4.34
N GLU A 15 1.03 11.38 3.94
CA GLU A 15 2.29 11.18 3.22
C GLU A 15 2.08 11.11 1.71
N ILE A 16 3.14 11.41 0.97
CA ILE A 16 3.23 11.20 -0.47
C ILE A 16 3.98 9.90 -0.73
N VAL A 17 3.28 8.90 -1.25
CA VAL A 17 3.84 7.62 -1.65
C VAL A 17 4.05 7.60 -3.16
N THR A 18 5.24 7.20 -3.61
CA THR A 18 5.54 7.06 -5.04
C THR A 18 6.48 5.89 -5.29
N THR A 19 6.61 5.52 -6.56
CA THR A 19 7.69 4.64 -7.00
C THR A 19 8.87 5.47 -7.45
N MET A 20 10.02 5.30 -6.81
CA MET A 20 11.29 5.84 -7.28
C MET A 20 12.11 4.74 -7.95
N ALA A 21 12.93 5.11 -8.94
CA ALA A 21 13.91 4.22 -9.52
C ALA A 21 15.22 4.97 -9.78
N ASP A 22 16.34 4.31 -9.54
CA ASP A 22 17.68 4.80 -9.88
C ASP A 22 18.52 3.68 -10.53
N SER A 23 19.63 4.06 -11.15
CA SER A 23 20.48 3.13 -11.90
C SER A 23 21.26 2.16 -11.02
N GLU A 24 21.45 2.50 -9.74
CA GLU A 24 22.27 1.70 -8.81
C GLU A 24 21.43 0.61 -8.16
N ASN A 25 20.19 0.92 -7.79
CA ASN A 25 19.34 0.07 -6.96
C ASN A 25 18.09 -0.41 -7.71
N GLY A 26 17.67 0.25 -8.80
CA GLY A 26 16.40 -0.07 -9.46
C GLY A 26 15.20 0.53 -8.73
N ALA A 27 14.01 -0.05 -8.90
CA ALA A 27 12.77 0.58 -8.41
C ALA A 27 12.34 0.10 -7.03
N ARG A 28 11.83 1.04 -6.23
CA ARG A 28 11.31 0.83 -4.87
C ARG A 28 10.20 1.83 -4.55
N ILE A 29 9.41 1.53 -3.52
CA ILE A 29 8.49 2.51 -2.94
C ILE A 29 9.31 3.54 -2.16
N ALA A 30 8.95 4.81 -2.30
CA ALA A 30 9.47 5.92 -1.52
C ALA A 30 8.31 6.69 -0.89
N VAL A 31 8.52 7.15 0.34
CA VAL A 31 7.55 7.92 1.12
C VAL A 31 8.16 9.26 1.46
N TYR A 32 7.38 10.32 1.25
CA TYR A 32 7.76 11.70 1.51
C TYR A 32 6.72 12.38 2.39
N SER A 33 7.16 13.36 3.19
CA SER A 33 6.26 14.26 3.90
C SER A 33 5.56 15.22 2.91
N PRO A 34 4.50 15.92 3.33
CA PRO A 34 3.87 16.99 2.52
C PRO A 34 4.83 18.09 2.08
N ALA A 35 5.90 18.33 2.85
CA ALA A 35 6.94 19.31 2.53
C ALA A 35 7.94 18.81 1.47
N GLY A 36 7.85 17.55 1.05
CA GLY A 36 8.73 16.91 0.07
C GLY A 36 10.00 16.31 0.66
N GLU A 37 10.11 16.21 1.98
CA GLU A 37 11.23 15.53 2.64
C GLU A 37 11.05 14.02 2.57
N ARG A 38 12.09 13.27 2.21
CA ARG A 38 12.00 11.81 2.14
C ARG A 38 12.03 11.22 3.56
N ILE A 39 10.95 10.53 3.92
CA ILE A 39 10.82 9.83 5.20
C ILE A 39 11.51 8.47 5.12
N ALA A 40 11.09 7.64 4.17
CA ALA A 40 11.54 6.25 4.07
C ALA A 40 11.58 5.74 2.63
N THR A 41 12.25 4.62 2.42
CA THR A 41 12.14 3.81 1.21
C THR A 41 11.97 2.35 1.55
N GLY A 42 11.17 1.63 0.75
CA GLY A 42 11.00 0.19 0.89
C GLY A 42 12.19 -0.60 0.35
N PRO A 43 12.13 -1.95 0.45
CA PRO A 43 13.22 -2.80 0.00
C PRO A 43 13.51 -2.69 -1.50
N VAL A 44 14.76 -3.00 -1.84
CA VAL A 44 15.28 -2.96 -3.20
C VAL A 44 15.28 -4.37 -3.79
N TYR A 45 14.59 -4.57 -4.92
CA TYR A 45 14.53 -5.86 -5.63
C TYR A 45 15.14 -5.82 -7.04
N GLY A 46 15.96 -4.79 -7.32
CA GLY A 46 16.53 -4.54 -8.63
C GLY A 46 15.55 -3.85 -9.60
N PRO A 47 15.82 -3.90 -10.91
CA PRO A 47 15.02 -3.18 -11.90
C PRO A 47 13.59 -3.71 -12.01
N GLY A 48 12.70 -2.85 -12.48
CA GLY A 48 11.29 -3.16 -12.69
C GLY A 48 10.39 -2.38 -11.75
N TRP A 49 9.20 -2.04 -12.24
CA TRP A 49 8.28 -1.10 -11.63
C TRP A 49 7.52 -1.67 -10.40
N ARG A 50 7.03 -0.79 -9.51
CA ARG A 50 6.10 -1.10 -8.40
C ARG A 50 4.77 -0.42 -8.66
N HIS A 51 3.72 -1.20 -8.84
CA HIS A 51 2.41 -0.62 -9.07
C HIS A 51 1.70 -0.38 -7.74
N GLN A 52 1.63 0.88 -7.30
CA GLN A 52 0.89 1.27 -6.10
C GLN A 52 -0.61 1.04 -6.35
N LEU A 53 -1.30 0.39 -5.41
CA LEU A 53 -2.72 0.11 -5.52
C LEU A 53 -3.52 1.03 -4.61
N ALA A 54 -3.36 0.90 -3.29
CA ALA A 54 -4.15 1.63 -2.31
C ALA A 54 -3.44 1.67 -0.96
N VAL A 55 -3.78 2.68 -0.15
CA VAL A 55 -3.50 2.75 1.29
C VAL A 55 -4.82 2.53 2.02
N ALA A 56 -4.87 1.53 2.90
CA ALA A 56 -6.09 1.17 3.62
C ALA A 56 -5.74 0.32 4.86
N PRO A 57 -6.69 0.06 5.78
CA PRO A 57 -6.46 -0.76 6.98
C PRO A 57 -6.41 -2.26 6.64
N PHE A 58 -5.39 -2.68 5.87
CA PHE A 58 -5.20 -4.08 5.48
C PHE A 58 -4.53 -4.93 6.56
N GLY A 59 -3.82 -4.29 7.48
CA GLY A 59 -3.07 -4.96 8.52
C GLY A 59 -3.96 -5.52 9.63
N PRO A 60 -3.40 -6.42 10.48
CA PRO A 60 -4.08 -6.86 11.69
C PRO A 60 -4.58 -5.69 12.53
N ASP A 61 -5.75 -5.86 13.15
CA ASP A 61 -6.41 -4.85 14.00
C ASP A 61 -6.69 -3.51 13.31
N GLY A 62 -6.73 -3.50 11.97
CA GLY A 62 -7.04 -2.31 11.18
C GLY A 62 -5.84 -1.38 10.96
N ALA A 63 -4.61 -1.88 11.14
CA ALA A 63 -3.42 -1.10 10.87
C ALA A 63 -3.33 -0.69 9.38
N THR A 64 -2.99 0.57 9.15
CA THR A 64 -2.85 1.14 7.80
C THR A 64 -1.64 0.54 7.09
N GLU A 65 -1.86 0.09 5.85
CA GLU A 65 -0.81 -0.44 4.99
C GLU A 65 -1.01 0.01 3.54
N LEU A 66 0.10 0.12 2.81
CA LEU A 66 0.11 0.29 1.36
C LEU A 66 0.13 -1.09 0.69
N ALA A 67 -0.84 -1.36 -0.17
CA ALA A 67 -0.77 -2.48 -1.11
C ALA A 67 -0.08 -2.03 -2.41
N ALA A 68 0.94 -2.76 -2.87
CA ALA A 68 1.58 -2.52 -4.16
C ALA A 68 2.00 -3.82 -4.85
N VAL A 69 1.89 -3.87 -6.18
CA VAL A 69 2.33 -5.03 -6.97
C VAL A 69 3.82 -4.90 -7.30
N LEU A 70 4.58 -5.91 -6.87
CA LEU A 70 5.95 -6.15 -7.27
C LEU A 70 5.97 -6.69 -8.70
N ARG A 71 6.67 -5.97 -9.60
CA ARG A 71 6.92 -6.31 -11.01
C ARG A 71 5.68 -6.95 -11.67
N PRO A 72 4.63 -6.15 -11.98
CA PRO A 72 3.31 -6.65 -12.37
C PRO A 72 3.30 -7.69 -13.49
N HIS A 73 4.27 -7.64 -14.40
CA HIS A 73 4.39 -8.56 -15.53
C HIS A 73 5.23 -9.80 -15.28
N VAL A 74 5.97 -9.84 -14.17
CA VAL A 74 6.97 -10.88 -13.88
C VAL A 74 6.53 -11.71 -12.70
N THR A 75 6.35 -11.07 -11.54
CA THR A 75 6.16 -11.80 -10.28
C THR A 75 4.73 -11.96 -9.85
N HIS A 76 3.80 -11.10 -10.31
CA HIS A 76 2.39 -11.18 -9.93
C HIS A 76 2.21 -11.27 -8.40
N THR A 77 2.98 -10.45 -7.68
CA THR A 77 3.05 -10.46 -6.21
C THR A 77 2.54 -9.12 -5.69
N VAL A 78 1.56 -9.13 -4.80
CA VAL A 78 1.20 -7.96 -4.00
C VAL A 78 2.03 -8.00 -2.72
N GLU A 79 2.63 -6.87 -2.39
CA GLU A 79 3.32 -6.61 -1.14
C GLU A 79 2.51 -5.57 -0.35
N TYR A 80 2.36 -5.83 0.95
CA TYR A 80 1.76 -4.91 1.90
C TYR A 80 2.88 -4.25 2.69
N TYR A 81 3.00 -2.94 2.57
CA TYR A 81 4.01 -2.13 3.21
C TYR A 81 3.42 -1.38 4.39
N ARG A 82 4.19 -1.27 5.47
CA ARG A 82 3.83 -0.45 6.63
C ARG A 82 4.95 0.51 6.95
N LEU A 83 4.56 1.76 7.21
CA LEU A 83 5.43 2.81 7.73
C LEU A 83 5.26 2.87 9.24
N GLU A 84 6.30 2.54 10.00
CA GLU A 84 6.32 2.63 11.46
C GLU A 84 7.71 3.13 11.87
N ASP A 85 7.77 4.08 12.80
CA ASP A 85 9.03 4.63 13.33
C ASP A 85 10.01 5.14 12.24
N GLY A 86 9.48 5.66 11.13
CA GLY A 86 10.26 6.15 10.00
C GLY A 86 10.86 5.05 9.10
N GLU A 87 10.48 3.79 9.32
CA GLU A 87 10.90 2.65 8.50
C GLU A 87 9.74 2.12 7.66
N LEU A 88 9.97 1.94 6.35
CA LEU A 88 9.01 1.30 5.45
C LEU A 88 9.39 -0.16 5.22
N SER A 89 8.60 -1.08 5.80
CA SER A 89 8.86 -2.53 5.72
C SER A 89 7.71 -3.29 5.08
N VAL A 90 8.01 -4.41 4.42
CA VAL A 90 6.99 -5.33 3.88
C VAL A 90 6.49 -6.22 5.02
N ARG A 91 5.20 -6.14 5.34
CA ARG A 91 4.54 -6.92 6.40
C ARG A 91 3.92 -8.22 5.90
N ALA A 92 3.46 -8.23 4.64
CA ALA A 92 2.90 -9.43 4.02
C ALA A 92 3.15 -9.45 2.51
N THR A 93 3.14 -10.66 1.94
CA THR A 93 3.19 -10.87 0.49
C THR A 93 2.12 -11.87 0.06
N VAL A 94 1.45 -11.59 -1.05
CA VAL A 94 0.46 -12.46 -1.68
C VAL A 94 0.87 -12.72 -3.12
N ILE A 95 1.00 -13.99 -3.48
CA ILE A 95 1.42 -14.43 -4.82
C ILE A 95 0.19 -14.78 -5.65
N GLY A 96 0.25 -14.54 -6.96
CA GLY A 96 -0.79 -14.94 -7.91
C GLY A 96 -1.79 -13.83 -8.25
N VAL A 97 -1.47 -12.58 -7.91
CA VAL A 97 -2.30 -11.41 -8.22
C VAL A 97 -1.69 -10.67 -9.42
N SER A 98 -2.44 -10.59 -10.52
CA SER A 98 -2.07 -9.78 -11.68
C SER A 98 -2.89 -8.49 -11.69
N SER A 99 -2.23 -7.33 -11.74
CA SER A 99 -2.93 -6.05 -11.89
C SER A 99 -3.24 -5.69 -13.34
N HIS A 100 -2.60 -6.32 -14.33
CA HIS A 100 -2.91 -6.22 -15.77
C HIS A 100 -2.00 -7.13 -16.62
N THR A 101 -2.40 -7.42 -17.86
CA THR A 101 -1.60 -8.18 -18.84
C THR A 101 -0.61 -7.28 -19.61
N TYR A 102 0.53 -7.84 -20.04
CA TYR A 102 1.53 -7.15 -20.86
C TYR A 102 0.91 -6.53 -22.13
N GLY A 103 1.12 -5.23 -22.34
CA GLY A 103 0.58 -4.48 -23.49
C GLY A 103 -0.78 -3.79 -23.26
N SER A 104 -1.37 -3.90 -22.07
CA SER A 104 -2.59 -3.16 -21.69
C SER A 104 -2.35 -1.64 -21.66
N ARG A 105 -3.32 -0.86 -22.16
CA ARG A 105 -3.37 0.61 -22.02
C ARG A 105 -4.09 1.07 -20.75
N ASN A 106 -4.71 0.14 -20.02
CA ASN A 106 -5.32 0.42 -18.74
C ASN A 106 -4.23 0.38 -17.67
N LEU A 107 -4.01 1.53 -17.04
CA LEU A 107 -3.15 1.70 -15.88
C LEU A 107 -3.88 1.35 -14.57
N ASP A 108 -5.01 0.63 -14.65
CA ASP A 108 -5.92 0.15 -13.61
C ASP A 108 -5.72 0.84 -12.25
N GLU A 109 -6.36 2.00 -12.11
CA GLU A 109 -6.57 2.62 -10.81
C GLU A 109 -7.25 1.59 -9.90
N ALA A 110 -6.70 1.41 -8.69
CA ALA A 110 -7.30 0.53 -7.70
C ALA A 110 -8.14 1.36 -6.71
N VAL A 111 -9.30 0.82 -6.36
CA VAL A 111 -10.14 1.32 -5.28
C VAL A 111 -10.22 0.23 -4.23
N ALA A 112 -9.87 0.55 -2.99
CA ALA A 112 -10.04 -0.32 -1.84
C ALA A 112 -11.16 0.23 -0.94
N ALA A 113 -12.02 -0.64 -0.43
CA ALA A 113 -13.07 -0.30 0.51
C ALA A 113 -13.17 -1.37 1.60
N VAL A 114 -13.38 -0.95 2.84
CA VAL A 114 -13.73 -1.86 3.95
C VAL A 114 -15.21 -2.20 3.82
N LEU A 115 -15.52 -3.50 3.69
CA LEU A 115 -16.88 -4.02 3.65
C LEU A 115 -17.06 -5.00 4.81
N ASP A 116 -17.22 -4.50 6.02
CA ASP A 116 -17.61 -5.32 7.16
C ASP A 116 -19.13 -5.27 7.38
N ASN A 117 -19.76 -6.45 7.30
CA ASN A 117 -21.17 -6.68 7.56
C ASN A 117 -21.45 -7.11 9.01
N HIS A 118 -20.65 -6.68 9.98
CA HIS A 118 -20.89 -7.01 11.38
C HIS A 118 -21.83 -6.02 12.08
N ALA A 119 -23.13 -6.29 11.94
CA ALA A 119 -24.16 -5.76 12.83
C ALA A 119 -23.91 -6.23 14.28
N HIS A 120 -23.29 -5.37 15.09
CA HIS A 120 -23.18 -5.59 16.53
C HIS A 120 -24.54 -5.28 17.18
N TRP A 121 -25.34 -6.32 17.45
CA TRP A 121 -26.58 -6.19 18.22
C TRP A 121 -26.29 -6.17 19.72
N HIS A 122 -26.40 -5.00 20.35
CA HIS A 122 -26.58 -4.93 21.80
C HIS A 122 -28.04 -5.23 22.17
N ARG A 123 -28.34 -6.44 22.66
CA ARG A 123 -29.57 -6.66 23.44
C ARG A 123 -29.40 -6.05 24.83
N ARG A 124 -30.00 -4.88 25.04
CA ARG A 124 -30.30 -4.39 26.39
C ARG A 124 -31.73 -4.83 26.73
N GLY A 125 -31.87 -6.02 27.31
CA GLY A 125 -33.11 -6.46 27.93
C GLY A 125 -33.18 -5.93 29.37
N ARG A 126 -34.24 -5.16 29.67
CA ARG A 126 -34.55 -4.69 31.02
C ARG A 126 -34.92 -5.86 31.93
N ARG A 127 -34.70 -5.63 33.22
CA ARG A 127 -35.18 -6.40 34.37
C ARG A 127 -36.71 -6.40 34.41
N ASP A 128 -37.27 -7.55 34.76
CA ASP A 128 -38.52 -7.65 35.52
C ASP A 128 -38.16 -7.87 36.99
#